data_AF-A0A920Q8D0-F1
#
_entry.id   AF-A0A920Q8D0-F1
#
_cell.length_a   1.000
_cell.length_b   1.000
_cell.length_c   1.000
_cell.angle_alpha   90.00
_cell.angle_beta   90.00
_cell.angle_gamma   90.00
#
_symmetry.space_group_name_H-M   'P 1'
#
loop_
_entity.id
_entity.type
_entity.pdbx_description
1 polymer ?
#
loop_
_entity_poly.entity_id
_entity_poly.type
_entity_poly.pdbx_seq_one_letter_code
_entity_poly.pdbx_strand_id
1 'polypeptide(L)'
;MFFSTLPTEEILSFPFETFREEKFKMVVHPAGGDIHFMHKSTQGKEQLKHLEKIKTFLSHPDSKLRWVSSGREGTFQALGKFGVANGYKLSKRLKQHLDPSNVFFSPYYDLDFDL
;
A
#
# COMPACT_ATOMS: atom_id res chain seq x y z
N MET A 1 -9.25 -4.90 -2.16
CA MET A 1 -8.31 -4.95 -3.30
C MET A 1 -7.08 -4.14 -2.93
N PHE A 2 -5.90 -4.69 -3.20
CA PHE A 2 -4.62 -4.04 -2.99
C PHE A 2 -4.01 -3.66 -4.33
N PHE A 3 -3.28 -2.56 -4.29
CA PHE A 3 -2.44 -2.10 -5.36
C PHE A 3 -1.03 -1.99 -4.83
N SER A 4 -0.09 -2.61 -5.53
CA SER A 4 1.34 -2.53 -5.28
C SER A 4 2.01 -1.90 -6.49
N THR A 5 2.95 -1.00 -6.27
CA THR A 5 3.85 -0.51 -7.33
C THR A 5 5.27 -0.94 -6.99
N LEU A 6 5.98 -1.47 -7.97
CA LEU A 6 7.39 -1.86 -7.95
C LEU A 6 8.09 -1.27 -9.18
N PRO A 7 9.42 -1.04 -9.14
CA PRO A 7 10.17 -0.80 -10.37
C PRO A 7 9.91 -1.90 -11.40
N THR A 8 9.82 -1.56 -12.68
CA THR A 8 9.51 -2.52 -13.75
C THR A 8 10.46 -3.71 -13.78
N GLU A 9 11.75 -3.49 -13.46
CA GLU A 9 12.75 -4.55 -13.39
C GLU A 9 12.49 -5.56 -12.25
N GLU A 10 11.87 -5.13 -11.15
CA GLU A 10 11.55 -5.98 -10.00
C GLU A 10 10.24 -6.76 -10.18
N ILE A 11 9.36 -6.33 -11.09
CA ILE A 11 8.13 -7.08 -11.37
C ILE A 11 8.46 -8.46 -11.92
N LEU A 12 9.47 -8.56 -12.79
CA LEU A 12 9.83 -9.83 -13.42
C LEU A 12 10.40 -10.84 -12.42
N SER A 13 10.97 -10.36 -11.31
CA SER A 13 11.48 -11.19 -10.21
C SER A 13 10.47 -11.36 -9.06
N PHE A 14 9.30 -10.71 -9.14
CA PHE A 14 8.29 -10.81 -8.08
C PHE A 14 7.75 -12.25 -7.98
N PRO A 15 7.71 -12.87 -6.79
CA PRO A 15 7.42 -14.29 -6.65
C PRO A 15 5.91 -14.57 -6.64
N PHE A 16 5.22 -14.33 -7.76
CA PHE A 16 3.77 -14.49 -7.92
C PHE A 16 3.23 -15.86 -7.48
N GLU A 17 3.99 -16.93 -7.72
CA GLU A 17 3.60 -18.30 -7.36
C GLU A 17 3.41 -18.49 -5.85
N THR A 18 4.06 -17.67 -5.02
CA THR A 18 3.89 -17.73 -3.55
C THR A 18 2.47 -17.36 -3.12
N PHE A 19 1.71 -16.64 -3.95
CA PHE A 19 0.35 -16.17 -3.66
C PHE A 19 -0.75 -17.09 -4.21
N ARG A 20 -0.38 -18.26 -4.75
CA ARG A 20 -1.31 -19.18 -5.41
C ARG A 20 -2.36 -19.74 -4.45
N GLU A 21 -1.99 -19.99 -3.21
CA GLU A 21 -2.88 -20.56 -2.18
C GLU A 21 -3.92 -19.56 -1.67
N GLU A 22 -3.59 -18.26 -1.70
CA GLU A 22 -4.47 -17.16 -1.28
C GLU A 22 -5.55 -16.82 -2.30
N LYS A 23 -5.62 -17.53 -3.44
CA LYS A 23 -6.68 -17.40 -4.46
C LYS A 23 -6.90 -15.96 -4.94
N PHE A 24 -5.82 -15.17 -5.01
CA PHE A 24 -5.89 -13.86 -5.63
C PHE A 24 -6.19 -13.99 -7.12
N LYS A 25 -7.01 -13.06 -7.62
CA LYS A 25 -6.91 -12.65 -9.02
C LYS A 25 -5.83 -11.56 -9.07
N MET A 26 -4.74 -11.85 -9.78
CA MET A 26 -3.63 -10.92 -9.95
C MET A 26 -3.65 -10.35 -11.37
N VAL A 27 -3.49 -9.03 -11.49
CA VAL A 27 -3.28 -8.35 -12.78
C VAL A 27 -1.99 -7.56 -12.67
N VAL A 28 -1.11 -7.73 -13.65
CA VAL A 28 0.16 -7.02 -13.74
C VAL A 28 0.06 -6.03 -14.89
N HIS A 29 0.33 -4.75 -14.60
CA HIS A 29 0.46 -3.72 -15.60
C HIS A 29 1.95 -3.34 -15.72
N PRO A 30 2.70 -4.00 -16.62
CA PRO A 30 4.16 -3.87 -16.67
C PRO A 30 4.63 -2.46 -17.02
N ALA A 31 3.84 -1.71 -17.79
CA ALA A 31 4.08 -0.29 -18.03
C ALA A 31 3.64 0.53 -16.82
N GLY A 32 4.58 0.95 -15.96
CA GLY A 32 4.26 1.73 -14.76
C GLY A 32 4.43 0.97 -13.45
N GLY A 33 4.71 -0.33 -13.51
CA GLY A 33 5.18 -1.02 -12.32
C GLY A 33 4.07 -1.58 -11.41
N ASP A 34 2.85 -1.75 -11.91
CA ASP A 34 1.70 -2.00 -11.04
C ASP A 34 1.28 -3.47 -10.96
N ILE A 35 1.03 -3.94 -9.74
CA ILE A 35 0.47 -5.26 -9.43
C ILE A 35 -0.81 -5.08 -8.63
N HIS A 36 -1.90 -5.61 -9.16
CA HIS A 36 -3.22 -5.56 -8.55
C HIS A 36 -3.53 -6.90 -7.89
N PHE A 37 -3.65 -6.93 -6.57
CA PHE A 37 -4.10 -8.12 -5.83
C PHE A 37 -5.59 -7.99 -5.49
N MET A 38 -6.41 -8.75 -6.21
CA MET A 38 -7.85 -8.79 -6.01
C MET A 38 -8.25 -10.07 -5.28
N HIS A 39 -8.94 -9.94 -4.15
CA HIS A 39 -9.42 -11.05 -3.36
C HIS A 39 -10.90 -10.87 -3.05
N LYS A 40 -11.66 -11.98 -2.94
CA LYS A 40 -13.12 -11.94 -2.68
C LYS A 40 -13.46 -11.62 -1.22
N SER A 41 -12.54 -11.84 -0.29
CA SER A 41 -12.80 -11.61 1.13
C SER A 41 -13.04 -10.14 1.42
N THR A 42 -14.11 -9.90 2.18
CA THR A 42 -14.47 -8.61 2.78
C THR A 42 -14.07 -8.54 4.25
N GLN A 43 -13.49 -9.61 4.82
CA GLN A 43 -13.06 -9.65 6.22
C GLN A 43 -11.72 -8.94 6.40
N GLY A 44 -11.66 -7.88 7.20
CA GLY A 44 -10.44 -7.08 7.31
C GLY A 44 -9.28 -7.83 7.96
N LYS A 45 -9.51 -8.73 8.92
CA LYS A 45 -8.43 -9.56 9.50
C LYS A 45 -7.72 -10.43 8.45
N GLU A 46 -8.46 -11.00 7.51
CA GLU A 46 -7.89 -11.80 6.42
C GLU A 46 -7.14 -10.92 5.43
N GLN A 47 -7.71 -9.76 5.09
CA GLN A 47 -7.03 -8.77 4.26
C GLN A 47 -5.72 -8.28 4.90
N LEU A 48 -5.67 -8.09 6.22
CA LEU A 48 -4.42 -7.71 6.91
C LEU A 48 -3.36 -8.80 6.84
N LYS A 49 -3.72 -10.08 6.97
CA LYS A 49 -2.76 -11.19 6.77
C LYS A 49 -2.16 -11.19 5.36
N HIS A 50 -3.02 -11.00 4.37
CA HIS A 50 -2.63 -10.86 2.98
C HIS A 50 -1.72 -9.65 2.74
N LEU A 51 -2.03 -8.51 3.36
CA LEU A 51 -1.20 -7.31 3.30
C LEU A 51 0.21 -7.56 3.83
N GLU A 52 0.33 -8.17 5.01
CA GLU A 52 1.62 -8.47 5.61
C GLU A 52 2.43 -9.43 4.72
N LYS A 53 1.79 -10.45 4.15
CA LYS A 53 2.45 -11.34 3.18
C LYS A 53 2.93 -10.58 1.95
N ILE A 54 2.16 -9.65 1.39
CA ILE A 54 2.59 -8.86 0.24
C ILE A 54 3.82 -8.01 0.60
N LYS A 55 3.80 -7.34 1.76
CA LYS A 55 4.92 -6.48 2.22
C LYS A 55 6.25 -7.20 2.33
N THR A 56 6.28 -8.49 2.68
CA THR A 56 7.53 -9.25 2.79
C THR A 56 8.26 -9.41 1.46
N PHE A 57 7.56 -9.19 0.33
CA PHE A 57 8.12 -9.28 -1.02
C PHE A 57 8.32 -7.90 -1.68
N LEU A 58 8.05 -6.80 -0.96
CA LEU A 58 8.32 -5.45 -1.44
C LEU A 58 9.69 -4.99 -0.90
N SER A 59 10.75 -5.37 -1.60
CA SER A 59 12.13 -5.08 -1.21
C SER A 59 12.60 -3.67 -1.62
N HIS A 60 12.08 -3.11 -2.71
CA HIS A 60 12.57 -1.83 -3.20
C HIS A 60 12.14 -0.66 -2.31
N PRO A 61 13.02 0.33 -2.05
CA PRO A 61 12.67 1.55 -1.32
C PRO A 61 11.49 2.33 -1.93
N ASP A 62 11.35 2.29 -3.25
CA ASP A 62 10.26 2.98 -3.96
C ASP A 62 8.98 2.16 -4.08
N SER A 63 8.93 0.95 -3.51
CA SER A 63 7.72 0.15 -3.50
C SER A 63 6.60 0.90 -2.79
N LYS A 64 5.39 0.89 -3.36
CA LYS A 64 4.22 1.53 -2.76
C LYS A 64 3.06 0.57 -2.66
N LEU A 65 2.24 0.74 -1.62
CA LEU A 65 0.98 0.03 -1.43
C LEU A 65 -0.18 1.01 -1.30
N ARG A 66 -1.32 0.66 -1.89
CA ARG A 66 -2.57 1.40 -1.74
C ARG A 66 -3.73 0.44 -1.53
N TRP A 67 -4.67 0.86 -0.69
CA TRP A 67 -5.99 0.26 -0.60
C TRP A 67 -6.86 0.78 -1.74
N VAL A 68 -7.40 -0.12 -2.55
CA VAL A 68 -8.50 0.21 -3.48
C VAL A 68 -9.85 -0.07 -2.81
N SER A 69 -9.89 -1.12 -1.99
CA SER A 69 -11.01 -1.41 -1.10
C SER A 69 -10.52 -2.20 0.11
N SER A 70 -10.96 -1.81 1.31
CA SER A 70 -10.67 -2.49 2.57
C SER A 70 -11.95 -2.76 3.36
N GLY A 71 -11.91 -3.82 4.18
CA GLY A 71 -12.82 -3.97 5.32
C GLY A 71 -12.51 -2.92 6.39
N ARG A 72 -13.26 -2.94 7.49
CA ARG A 72 -13.16 -1.94 8.57
C ARG A 72 -11.75 -1.81 9.17
N GLU A 73 -10.95 -2.86 9.09
CA GLU A 73 -9.61 -2.96 9.65
C GLU A 73 -8.50 -2.47 8.71
N GLY A 74 -8.78 -2.24 7.41
CA GLY A 74 -7.77 -1.75 6.48
C GLY A 74 -7.62 -0.24 6.55
N THR A 75 -6.61 0.19 7.33
CA THR A 75 -6.27 1.60 7.55
C THR A 75 -5.00 1.99 6.79
N PHE A 76 -4.75 3.30 6.68
CA PHE A 76 -3.45 3.78 6.16
C PHE A 76 -2.28 3.35 7.07
N GLN A 77 -2.48 3.30 8.38
CA GLN A 77 -1.48 2.79 9.33
C GLN A 77 -1.08 1.35 8.99
N ALA A 78 -2.06 0.51 8.63
CA ALA A 78 -1.80 -0.86 8.23
C ALA A 78 -0.92 -0.97 6.98
N LEU A 79 -0.87 0.01 6.09
CA LEU A 79 0.04 -0.02 4.93
C LEU A 79 1.51 0.21 5.32
N GLY A 80 1.77 0.81 6.48
CA GLY A 80 3.12 1.13 6.94
C GLY A 80 3.83 2.11 6.00
N LYS A 81 5.18 2.02 5.97
CA LYS A 81 6.04 2.86 5.09
C LYS A 81 5.69 2.78 3.60
N PHE A 82 5.10 1.67 3.16
CA PHE A 82 4.69 1.49 1.76
C PHE A 82 3.44 2.31 1.40
N GLY A 83 2.65 2.72 2.40
CA GLY A 83 1.45 3.52 2.20
C GLY A 83 1.71 4.99 1.94
N VAL A 84 2.96 5.46 2.04
CA VAL A 84 3.30 6.88 1.94
C VAL A 84 4.27 7.18 0.79
N ALA A 85 4.08 8.34 0.19
CA ALA A 85 4.95 8.84 -0.86
C ALA A 85 6.35 9.18 -0.33
N ASN A 86 7.34 9.17 -1.24
CA ASN A 86 8.66 9.72 -0.94
C ASN A 86 8.50 11.20 -0.58
N GLY A 87 9.14 11.64 0.51
CA GLY A 87 8.97 13.00 1.01
C GLY A 87 7.70 13.23 1.86
N TYR A 88 7.04 12.17 2.34
CA TYR A 88 5.86 12.28 3.21
C TYR A 88 6.03 13.26 4.39
N LYS A 89 7.21 13.31 5.02
CA LYS A 89 7.52 14.30 6.08
C LYS A 89 7.35 15.75 5.60
N LEU A 90 7.77 16.06 4.38
CA LEU A 90 7.57 17.38 3.78
C LEU A 90 6.08 17.64 3.51
N SER A 91 5.37 16.67 2.93
CA SER A 91 3.94 16.79 2.66
C SER A 91 3.12 16.99 3.94
N LYS A 92 3.47 16.31 5.04
CA LYS A 92 2.85 16.50 6.37
C LYS A 92 3.08 17.92 6.90
N ARG A 93 4.32 18.43 6.81
CA ARG A 93 4.64 19.82 7.18
C ARG A 93 3.90 20.85 6.33
N LEU A 94 3.80 20.62 5.02
CA LEU A 94 3.04 21.49 4.11
C LEU A 94 1.55 21.50 4.46
N LYS A 95 0.95 20.33 4.76
CA LYS A 95 -0.45 20.26 5.21
C LYS A 95 -0.68 21.07 6.49
N GLN A 96 0.20 20.95 7.48
CA GLN A 96 0.11 21.71 8.73
C GLN A 96 0.26 23.22 8.51
N HIS A 97 1.13 23.62 7.59
CA HIS A 97 1.36 25.03 7.27
C HIS A 97 0.20 25.67 6.51
N LEU A 98 -0.33 24.96 5.51
CA LEU A 98 -1.38 25.48 4.61
C LEU A 98 -2.78 25.37 5.22
N ASP A 99 -3.00 24.42 6.12
CA ASP A 99 -4.29 24.20 6.79
C ASP A 99 -4.08 23.92 8.30
N PRO A 100 -3.66 24.95 9.06
CA PRO A 100 -3.37 24.81 10.49
C PRO A 100 -4.63 24.51 11.32
N SER A 101 -5.81 24.94 10.84
CA SER A 101 -7.10 24.63 11.46
C SER A 101 -7.64 23.25 11.11
N ASN A 102 -6.94 22.51 10.24
CA ASN A 102 -7.29 21.17 9.79
C ASN A 102 -8.71 21.04 9.20
N VAL A 103 -9.12 22.06 8.44
CA VAL A 103 -10.42 22.07 7.74
C VAL A 103 -10.52 20.92 6.74
N PHE A 104 -9.42 20.64 6.03
CA PHE A 104 -9.29 19.52 5.10
C PHE A 104 -8.66 18.32 5.79
N PHE A 105 -9.37 17.79 6.80
CA PHE A 105 -8.92 16.62 7.56
C PHE A 105 -8.70 15.39 6.65
N SER A 106 -7.58 14.70 6.88
CA SER A 106 -7.33 13.38 6.30
C SER A 106 -6.44 12.56 7.23
N PRO A 107 -6.83 11.31 7.57
CA PRO A 107 -6.02 10.42 8.43
C PRO A 107 -4.68 10.03 7.79
N TYR A 108 -4.50 10.30 6.49
CA TYR A 108 -3.23 10.11 5.81
C TYR A 108 -2.11 10.96 6.41
N TYR A 109 -2.39 12.17 6.92
CA TYR A 109 -1.37 13.08 7.46
C TYR A 109 -1.06 12.86 8.94
N ASP A 110 -1.84 12.02 9.63
CA ASP A 110 -1.65 11.67 11.03
C ASP A 110 -0.73 10.46 11.21
N LEU A 111 -0.28 9.85 10.11
CA LEU A 111 0.63 8.72 10.16
C LEU A 111 1.99 9.19 10.67
N ASP A 112 2.54 8.41 11.59
CA ASP A 112 3.92 8.50 12.06
C ASP A 112 4.59 7.15 11.89
N PHE A 113 5.73 7.19 11.21
CA PHE A 113 6.55 6.05 10.86
C PHE A 113 8.00 6.47 11.07
N ASP A 114 8.83 5.55 11.57
CA ASP A 114 10.29 5.71 11.59
C ASP A 114 10.83 5.61 10.16
N LEU A 115 10.69 6.71 9.41
CA LEU A 115 11.12 6.88 8.01
C LEU A 115 12.47 7.56 7.90
#